data_AF-A0A250ITA8-F1
#
_entry.id   AF-A0A250ITA8-F1
#
_cell.length_a   1.000
_cell.length_b   1.000
_cell.length_c   1.000
_cell.angle_alpha   90.00
_cell.angle_beta   90.00
_cell.angle_gamma   90.00
#
_symmetry.space_group_name_H-M   'P 1'
#
loop_
_entity.id
_entity.type
_entity.pdbx_description
1 polymer ?
#
loop_
_entity_poly.entity_id
_entity_poly.type
_entity_poly.pdbx_seq_one_letter_code
_entity_poly.pdbx_strand_id
1 'polypeptide(L)'
;MMNEELLSDVAEHTGQAGTQDAERTVRAVLDILGECLSWPVIQAVADDLPGALTAGLREGVDRQDFDLAEFQARVADRMQVPLGRAVELADVVCQFLAEALTPGTLHRLREELPEPMGALFSPRAPGERFEPVHLEPSRGTLAEGRPGSTHPLSEARPERAQSQSVVLTDNPHGETKLSSATGLTQEREGETLATGHSGSNRPLSERK
;
A
#
# COMPACT_ATOMS: atom_id res chain seq x y z
N MET A 1 -1.85 -22.58 15.54
CA MET A 1 -0.54 -22.33 14.91
C MET A 1 -0.70 -22.11 13.41
N MET A 2 -1.11 -23.11 12.61
CA MET A 2 -1.32 -22.95 11.15
C MET A 2 -2.16 -21.72 10.79
N ASN A 3 -3.22 -21.43 11.55
CA ASN A 3 -4.14 -20.32 11.27
C ASN A 3 -3.52 -18.92 11.43
N GLU A 4 -2.64 -18.74 12.41
CA GLU A 4 -2.08 -17.41 12.70
C GLU A 4 -0.96 -17.05 11.72
N GLU A 5 -0.15 -18.03 11.35
CA GLU A 5 0.89 -17.89 10.32
C GLU A 5 0.26 -17.59 8.96
N LEU A 6 -0.75 -18.36 8.60
CA LEU A 6 -1.61 -18.15 7.42
C LEU A 6 -2.20 -16.73 7.34
N LEU A 7 -2.84 -16.28 8.42
CA LEU A 7 -3.46 -14.96 8.46
C LEU A 7 -2.42 -13.84 8.50
N SER A 8 -1.25 -14.10 9.08
CA SER A 8 -0.12 -13.16 9.06
C SER A 8 0.41 -13.00 7.63
N ASP A 9 0.59 -14.09 6.91
CA ASP A 9 1.04 -14.06 5.51
C ASP A 9 0.05 -13.33 4.61
N VAL A 10 -1.25 -13.60 4.77
CA VAL A 10 -2.29 -12.86 4.04
C VAL A 10 -2.24 -11.37 4.41
N ALA A 11 -2.11 -11.02 5.69
CA ALA A 11 -2.04 -9.63 6.12
C ALA A 11 -0.83 -8.90 5.50
N GLU A 12 0.34 -9.54 5.45
CA GLU A 12 1.54 -8.97 4.84
C GLU A 12 1.36 -8.73 3.33
N HIS A 13 0.87 -9.73 2.60
CA HIS A 13 0.72 -9.66 1.15
C HIS A 13 -0.41 -8.73 0.69
N THR A 14 -1.40 -8.55 1.56
CA THR A 14 -2.47 -7.59 1.35
C THR A 14 -2.22 -6.28 2.10
N GLY A 15 -1.06 -6.02 2.70
CA GLY A 15 -0.78 -4.75 3.39
C GLY A 15 -1.83 -4.35 4.44
N GLN A 16 -2.44 -5.32 5.11
CA GLN A 16 -3.45 -5.10 6.13
C GLN A 16 -2.82 -4.85 7.51
N ALA A 17 -3.53 -4.11 8.36
CA ALA A 17 -3.00 -3.69 9.67
C ALA A 17 -2.84 -4.86 10.66
N GLY A 18 -3.48 -6.00 10.42
CA GLY A 18 -3.31 -7.20 11.24
C GLY A 18 -4.15 -8.40 10.80
N THR A 19 -4.03 -9.47 11.56
CA THR A 19 -4.63 -10.79 11.27
C THR A 19 -6.16 -10.78 11.27
N GLN A 20 -6.81 -9.92 12.06
CA GLN A 20 -8.28 -9.80 12.06
C GLN A 20 -8.83 -9.25 10.74
N ASP A 21 -8.15 -8.28 10.13
CA ASP A 21 -8.59 -7.73 8.84
C ASP A 21 -8.36 -8.78 7.74
N ALA A 22 -7.23 -9.50 7.79
CA ALA A 22 -6.96 -10.61 6.88
C ALA A 22 -8.03 -11.71 7.00
N GLU A 23 -8.43 -12.05 8.23
CA GLU A 23 -9.49 -13.03 8.49
C GLU A 23 -10.84 -12.58 7.90
N ARG A 24 -11.20 -11.31 8.06
CA ARG A 24 -12.41 -10.74 7.44
C ARG A 24 -12.35 -10.81 5.92
N THR A 25 -11.19 -10.50 5.34
CA THR A 25 -10.96 -10.55 3.89
C THR A 25 -11.11 -11.97 3.35
N VAL A 26 -10.46 -12.94 3.99
CA VAL A 26 -10.54 -14.36 3.60
C VAL A 26 -11.98 -14.87 3.70
N ARG A 27 -12.68 -14.55 4.80
CA ARG A 27 -14.10 -14.90 4.96
C ARG A 27 -14.97 -14.30 3.87
N ALA A 28 -14.82 -13.00 3.57
CA ALA A 28 -15.63 -12.35 2.55
C ALA A 28 -15.46 -13.01 1.18
N VAL A 29 -14.22 -13.38 0.82
CA VAL A 29 -13.93 -14.10 -0.43
C VAL A 29 -14.52 -15.51 -0.42
N LEU A 30 -14.37 -16.26 0.68
CA LEU A 30 -14.96 -17.60 0.84
C LEU A 30 -16.48 -17.57 0.77
N ASP A 31 -17.13 -16.59 1.38
CA ASP A 31 -18.59 -16.43 1.35
C ASP A 31 -19.07 -16.23 -0.09
N ILE A 32 -18.39 -15.38 -0.87
CA ILE A 32 -18.72 -15.14 -2.28
C ILE A 32 -18.46 -16.41 -3.12
N LEU A 33 -17.36 -17.12 -2.89
CA LEU A 33 -17.11 -18.42 -3.54
C LEU A 33 -18.19 -19.45 -3.19
N GLY A 34 -18.69 -19.46 -1.96
CA GLY A 34 -19.79 -20.31 -1.54
C GLY A 34 -21.09 -20.08 -2.33
N GLU A 35 -21.26 -18.90 -2.94
CA GLU A 35 -22.42 -18.59 -3.78
C GLU A 35 -22.37 -19.32 -5.14
N CYS A 36 -21.20 -19.75 -5.61
CA CYS A 36 -21.04 -20.45 -6.91
C CYS A 36 -20.69 -21.95 -6.80
N LEU A 37 -20.42 -22.44 -5.60
CA LEU A 37 -20.01 -23.83 -5.34
C LEU A 37 -21.17 -24.73 -4.89
N SER A 38 -21.07 -26.02 -5.20
CA SER A 38 -21.99 -27.03 -4.70
C SER A 38 -21.71 -27.38 -3.23
N TRP A 39 -22.74 -27.84 -2.52
CA TRP A 39 -22.60 -28.23 -1.11
C TRP A 39 -21.48 -29.26 -0.85
N PRO A 40 -21.32 -30.34 -1.65
CA PRO A 40 -20.20 -31.26 -1.49
C PRO A 40 -18.82 -30.60 -1.57
N VAL A 41 -18.64 -29.59 -2.43
CA VAL A 41 -17.37 -28.86 -2.55
C VAL A 41 -17.19 -27.90 -1.37
N ILE A 42 -18.24 -27.20 -0.95
CA ILE A 42 -18.22 -26.36 0.25
C ILE A 42 -17.81 -27.16 1.49
N GLN A 43 -18.35 -28.38 1.65
CA GLN A 43 -17.98 -29.27 2.76
C GLN A 43 -16.51 -29.68 2.69
N ALA A 44 -16.01 -30.07 1.51
CA ALA A 44 -14.61 -30.43 1.35
C ALA A 44 -13.66 -29.24 1.66
N VAL A 45 -14.02 -28.03 1.24
CA VAL A 45 -13.29 -26.79 1.59
C VAL A 45 -13.35 -26.53 3.10
N ALA A 46 -14.50 -26.76 3.73
CA ALA A 46 -14.67 -26.55 5.16
C ALA A 46 -13.87 -27.55 6.02
N ASP A 47 -13.70 -28.78 5.55
CA ASP A 47 -12.91 -29.83 6.20
C ASP A 47 -11.40 -29.54 6.17
N ASP A 48 -10.92 -28.89 5.10
CA ASP A 48 -9.52 -28.53 4.92
C ASP A 48 -9.13 -27.22 5.62
N LEU A 49 -10.11 -26.39 5.97
CA LEU A 49 -9.88 -25.05 6.53
C LEU A 49 -10.26 -24.96 8.03
N PRO A 50 -9.63 -24.04 8.77
CA PRO A 50 -10.01 -23.77 10.15
C PRO A 50 -11.47 -23.30 10.27
N GLY A 51 -12.19 -23.85 11.26
CA GLY A 51 -13.61 -23.53 11.51
C GLY A 51 -13.93 -22.03 11.65
N ALA A 52 -12.98 -21.22 12.10
CA ALA A 52 -13.15 -19.77 12.16
C ALA A 52 -13.34 -19.16 10.76
N LEU A 53 -12.60 -19.62 9.74
CA LEU A 53 -12.70 -19.10 8.37
C LEU A 53 -13.97 -19.59 7.66
N THR A 54 -14.48 -20.74 8.06
CA THR A 54 -15.60 -21.42 7.39
C THR A 54 -16.95 -21.19 8.06
N ALA A 55 -16.99 -20.46 9.18
CA ALA A 55 -18.23 -20.17 9.92
C ALA A 55 -19.30 -19.43 9.09
N GLY A 56 -18.89 -18.74 8.02
CA GLY A 56 -19.78 -18.05 7.07
C GLY A 56 -20.20 -18.90 5.86
N LEU A 57 -19.48 -19.99 5.57
CA LEU A 57 -19.79 -20.90 4.46
C LEU A 57 -21.11 -21.60 4.74
N ARG A 58 -22.15 -21.13 4.06
CA ARG A 58 -23.49 -21.73 4.06
C ARG A 58 -23.77 -22.27 2.68
N GLU A 59 -24.63 -23.26 2.61
CA GLU A 59 -25.26 -23.62 1.35
C GLU A 59 -25.94 -22.37 0.79
N GLY A 60 -25.44 -21.87 -0.34
CA GLY A 60 -26.16 -20.86 -1.10
C GLY A 60 -27.49 -21.48 -1.52
N VAL A 61 -28.59 -20.97 -0.96
CA VAL A 61 -29.95 -21.45 -1.26
C VAL A 61 -30.22 -21.39 -2.77
N ASP A 62 -29.54 -20.47 -3.46
CA ASP A 62 -29.50 -20.36 -4.91
C ASP A 62 -28.03 -20.29 -5.36
N ARG A 63 -27.51 -21.38 -5.94
CA ARG A 63 -26.21 -21.36 -6.63
C ARG A 63 -26.29 -20.35 -7.77
N GLN A 64 -25.34 -19.43 -7.80
CA GLN A 64 -25.25 -18.39 -8.83
C GLN A 64 -24.07 -18.69 -9.75
N ASP A 65 -24.35 -18.71 -11.04
CA ASP A 65 -23.31 -18.77 -12.06
C ASP A 65 -22.86 -17.34 -12.37
N PHE A 66 -21.61 -17.03 -12.03
CA PHE A 66 -20.99 -15.74 -12.37
C PHE A 66 -19.52 -15.93 -12.77
N ASP A 67 -19.01 -15.00 -13.59
CA ASP A 67 -17.65 -15.05 -14.12
C ASP A 67 -16.61 -14.37 -13.19
N LEU A 68 -15.35 -14.35 -13.62
CA LEU A 68 -14.25 -13.75 -12.86
C LEU A 68 -14.46 -12.24 -12.60
N ALA A 69 -15.00 -11.51 -13.57
CA ALA A 69 -15.20 -10.07 -13.44
C ALA A 69 -16.29 -9.77 -12.41
N GLU A 70 -17.38 -10.53 -12.44
CA GLU A 70 -18.45 -10.40 -11.46
C GLU A 70 -18.01 -10.86 -10.06
N PHE A 71 -17.19 -11.91 -9.95
CA PHE A 71 -16.57 -12.30 -8.69
C PHE A 71 -15.77 -11.15 -8.07
N GLN A 72 -14.89 -10.51 -8.84
CA GLN A 72 -14.08 -9.38 -8.39
C GLN A 72 -14.93 -8.16 -8.05
N ALA A 73 -16.01 -7.91 -8.79
CA ALA A 73 -16.97 -6.84 -8.48
C ALA A 73 -17.70 -7.11 -7.14
N ARG A 74 -18.15 -8.35 -6.90
CA ARG A 74 -18.76 -8.74 -5.62
C ARG A 74 -17.79 -8.60 -4.46
N VAL A 75 -16.51 -8.92 -4.65
CA VAL A 75 -15.46 -8.69 -3.65
C VAL A 75 -15.31 -7.20 -3.37
N ALA A 76 -15.28 -6.35 -4.41
CA ALA A 76 -15.21 -4.90 -4.27
C ALA A 76 -16.40 -4.35 -3.47
N ASP A 77 -17.61 -4.79 -3.80
CA ASP A 77 -18.85 -4.37 -3.14
C ASP A 77 -18.90 -4.87 -1.69
N ARG A 78 -18.55 -6.12 -1.42
CA ARG A 78 -18.58 -6.70 -0.06
C ARG A 78 -17.56 -6.06 0.86
N MET A 79 -16.38 -5.76 0.33
CA MET A 79 -15.27 -5.17 1.09
C MET A 79 -15.28 -3.64 1.08
N GLN A 80 -16.14 -3.01 0.27
CA GLN A 80 -16.20 -1.55 0.09
C GLN A 80 -14.84 -0.97 -0.32
N VAL A 81 -14.18 -1.62 -1.29
CA VAL A 81 -12.88 -1.22 -1.82
C VAL A 81 -12.94 -0.97 -3.33
N PRO A 82 -12.02 -0.18 -3.91
CA PRO A 82 -11.96 -0.01 -5.35
C PRO A 82 -11.73 -1.34 -6.08
N LEU A 83 -12.25 -1.49 -7.32
CA LEU A 83 -12.15 -2.73 -8.09
C LEU A 83 -10.71 -3.24 -8.22
N GLY A 84 -9.75 -2.39 -8.58
CA GLY A 84 -8.35 -2.80 -8.69
C GLY A 84 -7.79 -3.41 -7.41
N ARG A 85 -8.26 -2.92 -6.26
CA ARG A 85 -7.91 -3.49 -4.96
C ARG A 85 -8.60 -4.83 -4.72
N ALA A 86 -9.86 -4.97 -5.11
CA ALA A 86 -10.57 -6.24 -5.02
C ALA A 86 -9.93 -7.34 -5.87
N VAL A 87 -9.42 -7.00 -7.06
CA VAL A 87 -8.64 -7.92 -7.91
C VAL A 87 -7.44 -8.48 -7.15
N GLU A 88 -6.63 -7.62 -6.54
CA GLU A 88 -5.46 -8.04 -5.76
C GLU A 88 -5.84 -8.91 -4.56
N LEU A 89 -6.87 -8.51 -3.80
CA LEU A 89 -7.33 -9.27 -2.64
C LEU A 89 -7.84 -10.66 -3.04
N ALA A 90 -8.62 -10.74 -4.12
CA ALA A 90 -9.14 -11.99 -4.65
C ALA A 90 -8.01 -12.93 -5.07
N ASP A 91 -7.03 -12.42 -5.83
CA ASP A 91 -5.91 -13.22 -6.31
C ASP A 91 -5.05 -13.76 -5.15
N VAL A 92 -4.64 -12.88 -4.22
CA VAL A 92 -3.85 -13.28 -3.05
C VAL A 92 -4.57 -14.30 -2.19
N VAL A 93 -5.87 -14.12 -1.94
CA VAL A 93 -6.65 -15.06 -1.13
C VAL A 93 -6.84 -16.39 -1.87
N CYS A 94 -7.10 -16.40 -3.18
CA CYS A 94 -7.24 -17.64 -3.94
C CYS A 94 -5.93 -18.45 -4.00
N GLN A 95 -4.79 -17.78 -4.16
CA GLN A 95 -3.47 -18.42 -4.08
C GLN A 95 -3.23 -19.01 -2.69
N PHE A 96 -3.56 -18.24 -1.66
CA PHE A 96 -3.48 -18.68 -0.28
C PHE A 96 -4.34 -19.93 -0.02
N LEU A 97 -5.59 -19.93 -0.48
CA LEU A 97 -6.47 -21.10 -0.40
C LEU A 97 -5.92 -22.30 -1.16
N ALA A 98 -5.26 -22.09 -2.31
CA ALA A 98 -4.64 -23.18 -3.07
C ALA A 98 -3.51 -23.89 -2.31
N GLU A 99 -2.83 -23.19 -1.39
CA GLU A 99 -1.81 -23.77 -0.51
C GLU A 99 -2.40 -24.48 0.71
N ALA A 100 -3.53 -24.00 1.21
CA ALA A 100 -4.20 -24.56 2.38
C ALA A 100 -5.03 -25.82 2.08
N LEU A 101 -5.62 -25.90 0.88
CA LEU A 101 -6.50 -26.99 0.49
C LEU A 101 -5.73 -28.25 0.08
N THR A 102 -6.31 -29.42 0.37
CA THR A 102 -5.75 -30.67 -0.13
C THR A 102 -5.85 -30.74 -1.66
N PRO A 103 -4.97 -31.50 -2.35
CA PRO A 103 -5.01 -31.58 -3.82
C PRO A 103 -6.36 -32.07 -4.38
N GLY A 104 -7.04 -32.96 -3.64
CA GLY A 104 -8.35 -33.47 -4.01
C GLY A 104 -9.46 -32.41 -3.92
N THR A 105 -9.48 -31.62 -2.85
CA THR A 105 -10.42 -30.51 -2.67
C THR A 105 -10.17 -29.42 -3.69
N LEU A 106 -8.91 -29.04 -3.89
CA LEU A 106 -8.50 -28.04 -4.88
C LEU A 106 -8.93 -28.42 -6.30
N HIS A 107 -8.77 -29.70 -6.67
CA HIS A 107 -9.19 -30.19 -7.97
C HIS A 107 -10.71 -30.08 -8.17
N ARG A 108 -11.52 -30.53 -7.19
CA ARG A 108 -12.99 -30.42 -7.26
C ARG A 108 -13.45 -28.97 -7.32
N LEU A 109 -12.82 -28.08 -6.56
CA LEU A 109 -13.11 -26.66 -6.59
C LEU A 109 -12.89 -26.07 -7.99
N ARG A 110 -11.76 -26.39 -8.64
CA ARG A 110 -11.45 -25.88 -9.99
C ARG A 110 -12.39 -26.43 -11.07
N GLU A 111 -12.91 -27.64 -10.92
CA GLU A 111 -13.88 -28.24 -11.84
C GLU A 111 -15.26 -27.53 -11.79
N GLU A 112 -15.61 -26.90 -10.68
CA GLU A 112 -16.90 -26.19 -10.55
C GLU A 112 -16.84 -24.71 -10.94
N LEU A 113 -15.65 -24.15 -11.10
CA LEU A 113 -15.45 -22.74 -11.41
C LEU A 113 -15.18 -22.53 -12.91
N PRO A 114 -15.62 -21.39 -13.49
CA PRO A 114 -15.18 -20.98 -14.81
C PRO A 114 -13.65 -20.91 -14.91
N GLU A 115 -13.07 -21.30 -16.05
CA GLU A 115 -11.62 -21.46 -16.22
C GLU A 115 -10.77 -20.25 -15.76
N PRO A 116 -11.13 -18.98 -16.10
CA PRO A 116 -10.39 -17.82 -15.59
C PRO A 116 -10.40 -17.69 -14.07
N MET A 117 -11.47 -18.12 -13.41
CA MET A 117 -11.60 -18.09 -11.95
C MET A 117 -10.86 -19.28 -11.30
N GLY A 118 -10.97 -20.47 -11.90
CA GLY A 118 -10.22 -21.65 -11.47
C GLY A 118 -8.69 -21.46 -11.58
N ALA A 119 -8.23 -20.60 -12.50
CA ALA A 119 -6.82 -20.26 -12.66
C ALA A 119 -6.22 -19.48 -11.47
N LEU A 120 -7.03 -18.75 -10.70
CA LEU A 120 -6.59 -18.05 -9.49
C LEU A 120 -6.11 -19.03 -8.40
N PHE A 121 -6.60 -20.26 -8.43
CA PHE A 121 -6.25 -21.32 -7.48
C PHE A 121 -4.99 -22.07 -7.90
N SER A 122 -3.97 -21.30 -8.27
CA SER A 122 -2.64 -21.82 -8.54
C SER A 122 -1.77 -21.49 -7.32
N PRO A 123 -1.16 -22.49 -6.65
CA PRO A 123 -0.29 -22.24 -5.51
C PRO A 123 0.78 -21.23 -5.90
N ARG A 124 1.12 -20.32 -4.98
CA ARG A 124 2.15 -19.35 -5.26
C ARG A 124 3.45 -20.10 -5.50
N ALA A 125 4.13 -19.79 -6.62
CA ALA A 125 5.52 -20.22 -6.74
C ALA A 125 6.26 -19.61 -5.55
N PRO A 126 7.02 -20.40 -4.76
CA PRO A 126 7.75 -19.87 -3.62
C PRO A 126 8.53 -18.66 -4.13
N GLY A 127 8.16 -17.48 -3.64
CA GLY A 127 8.69 -16.22 -4.16
C GLY A 127 10.19 -16.36 -4.19
N GLU A 128 10.77 -16.28 -5.39
CA GLU A 128 12.22 -16.25 -5.53
C GLU A 128 12.64 -15.06 -4.67
N ARG A 129 13.22 -15.37 -3.51
CA ARG A 129 13.70 -14.33 -2.60
C ARG A 129 14.83 -13.68 -3.38
N PHE A 130 14.52 -12.58 -4.04
CA PHE A 130 15.53 -11.70 -4.55
C PHE A 130 16.29 -11.26 -3.31
N GLU A 131 17.48 -11.82 -3.10
CA GLU A 131 18.40 -11.25 -2.15
C GLU A 131 18.56 -9.79 -2.58
N PRO A 132 18.15 -8.81 -1.76
CA PRO A 132 18.44 -7.44 -2.08
C PRO A 132 19.96 -7.38 -2.20
N VAL A 133 20.44 -7.20 -3.43
CA VAL A 133 21.86 -7.03 -3.68
C VAL A 133 22.19 -5.70 -3.03
N HIS A 134 22.64 -5.77 -1.78
CA HIS A 134 23.27 -4.67 -1.08
C HIS A 134 24.60 -4.44 -1.79
N LEU A 135 24.55 -3.72 -2.91
CA LEU A 135 25.73 -3.11 -3.47
C LEU A 135 26.31 -2.25 -2.36
N GLU A 136 27.46 -2.65 -1.83
CA GLU A 136 28.14 -1.85 -0.82
C GLU A 136 28.20 -0.41 -1.34
N PRO A 137 27.68 0.56 -0.58
CA PRO A 137 27.72 1.95 -1.01
C PRO A 137 29.20 2.33 -1.05
N SER A 138 29.80 2.29 -2.23
CA SER A 138 31.13 2.82 -2.49
C SER A 138 31.05 4.33 -2.32
N ARG A 139 31.06 4.81 -1.07
CA ARG A 139 31.19 6.21 -0.59
C ARG A 139 30.77 7.30 -1.57
N GLY A 140 29.60 7.15 -2.19
CA GLY A 140 29.00 8.14 -3.07
C GLY A 140 27.72 8.59 -2.40
N THR A 141 27.73 9.80 -1.83
CA THR A 141 26.49 10.38 -1.31
C THR A 141 25.55 10.67 -2.49
N LEU A 142 24.23 10.71 -2.26
CA LEU A 142 23.25 11.04 -3.33
C LEU A 142 23.52 12.40 -4.01
N ALA A 143 24.40 13.23 -3.44
CA ALA A 143 24.90 14.46 -4.04
C ALA A 143 25.87 14.24 -5.22
N GLU A 144 26.45 13.06 -5.37
CA GLU A 144 27.47 12.75 -6.40
C GLU A 144 26.88 12.12 -7.68
N GLY A 145 25.57 11.86 -7.73
CA GLY A 145 24.90 11.27 -8.89
C GLY A 145 24.61 9.78 -8.74
N ARG A 146 23.55 9.32 -9.40
CA ARG A 146 22.98 7.97 -9.20
C ARG A 146 23.89 6.85 -9.71
N PRO A 147 23.79 5.64 -9.12
CA PRO A 147 24.35 4.43 -9.71
C PRO A 147 23.76 4.25 -11.12
N GLY A 148 24.65 4.07 -12.11
CA GLY A 148 24.28 3.84 -13.50
C GLY A 148 24.43 5.04 -14.45
N SER A 149 24.71 6.25 -13.95
CA SER A 149 25.10 7.38 -14.81
C SER A 149 26.61 7.52 -14.87
N THR A 150 27.20 7.49 -16.07
CA THR A 150 28.63 7.79 -16.29
C THR A 150 28.95 9.29 -16.19
N HIS A 151 27.94 10.13 -16.00
CA HIS A 151 28.06 11.59 -15.93
C HIS A 151 27.39 12.07 -14.64
N PRO A 152 28.16 12.44 -13.61
CA PRO A 152 27.60 12.97 -12.37
C PRO A 152 26.84 14.28 -12.65
N LEU A 153 25.86 14.59 -11.80
CA LEU A 153 25.04 15.81 -11.93
C LEU A 153 25.89 17.10 -11.92
N SER A 154 27.07 17.06 -11.28
CA SER A 154 28.08 18.11 -11.28
C SER A 154 28.74 18.34 -12.66
N GLU A 155 28.71 17.35 -13.55
CA GLU A 155 29.22 17.44 -14.93
C GLU A 155 28.11 17.69 -15.95
N ALA A 156 26.85 17.66 -15.54
CA ALA A 156 25.74 18.05 -16.38
C ALA A 156 25.91 19.51 -16.80
N ARG A 157 26.24 19.73 -18.07
CA ARG A 157 26.18 21.04 -18.74
C ARG A 157 24.90 21.07 -19.58
N PRO A 158 23.71 21.28 -18.97
CA PRO A 158 22.50 21.42 -19.76
C PRO A 158 22.70 22.59 -20.73
N GLU A 159 22.51 22.34 -22.03
CA GLU A 159 22.44 23.41 -23.02
C GLU A 159 21.22 24.27 -22.68
N ARG A 160 21.50 25.40 -22.02
CA ARG A 160 20.57 26.50 -21.70
C ARG A 160 19.24 26.03 -21.10
N ALA A 161 19.12 26.32 -19.79
CA ALA A 161 17.86 26.48 -19.06
C ALA A 161 16.63 26.57 -19.97
N GLN A 162 15.75 25.57 -19.89
CA GLN A 162 14.46 25.62 -20.56
C GLN A 162 13.79 26.95 -20.23
N SER A 163 13.04 27.52 -21.17
CA SER A 163 12.47 28.87 -21.15
C SER A 163 11.58 29.20 -19.94
N GLN A 164 11.32 28.21 -19.08
CA GLN A 164 10.53 28.28 -17.86
C GLN A 164 11.35 28.02 -16.58
N SER A 165 12.68 28.07 -16.66
CA SER A 165 13.55 27.88 -15.49
C SER A 165 13.42 29.05 -14.53
N VAL A 166 13.01 28.74 -13.31
CA VAL A 166 12.85 29.69 -12.19
C VAL A 166 14.18 30.35 -11.80
N VAL A 167 15.32 29.79 -12.23
CA VAL A 167 16.68 30.25 -11.95
C VAL A 167 17.07 31.49 -12.77
N LEU A 168 16.41 31.75 -13.90
CA LEU A 168 16.68 32.92 -14.75
C LEU A 168 15.98 34.20 -14.28
N THR A 169 15.06 34.09 -13.32
CA THR A 169 14.24 35.21 -12.89
C THR A 169 14.70 35.67 -11.51
N ASP A 170 15.20 36.91 -11.40
CA ASP A 170 15.67 37.49 -10.13
C ASP A 170 14.57 37.59 -9.04
N ASN A 171 13.29 37.46 -9.43
CA ASN A 171 12.16 37.48 -8.51
C ASN A 171 10.97 36.66 -9.07
N PRO A 172 11.02 35.32 -9.00
CA PRO A 172 10.02 34.44 -9.61
C PRO A 172 8.63 34.54 -8.98
N HIS A 173 8.52 35.22 -7.83
CA HIS A 173 7.26 35.51 -7.14
C HIS A 173 6.93 37.02 -7.13
N GLY A 174 7.52 37.80 -8.04
CA GLY A 174 7.27 39.25 -8.11
C GLY A 174 5.81 39.60 -8.30
N GLU A 175 5.06 38.79 -9.04
CA GLU A 175 3.63 39.01 -9.30
C GLU A 175 2.72 38.57 -8.15
N THR A 176 3.23 37.78 -7.20
CA THR A 176 2.51 37.37 -5.98
C THR A 176 2.86 38.25 -4.77
N LYS A 177 3.81 39.17 -4.90
CA LYS A 177 4.14 40.15 -3.86
C LYS A 177 3.08 41.24 -3.80
N LEU A 178 2.02 41.00 -3.02
CA LEU A 178 1.17 42.06 -2.48
C LEU A 178 2.01 42.92 -1.50
N SER A 179 2.60 43.98 -2.04
CA SER A 179 2.97 45.23 -1.34
C SER A 179 3.84 45.13 -0.08
N SER A 180 5.16 45.23 -0.27
CA SER A 180 6.03 45.94 0.68
C SER A 180 5.86 47.45 0.49
N ALA A 181 5.24 48.13 1.46
CA ALA A 181 5.16 49.58 1.48
C ALA A 181 6.56 50.21 1.55
N THR A 182 6.91 51.01 0.54
CA THR A 182 8.14 51.81 0.53
C THR A 182 7.77 53.28 0.67
N GLY A 183 7.90 53.79 1.91
CA GLY A 183 8.30 55.15 2.25
C GLY A 183 7.40 56.34 1.88
N LEU A 184 6.70 56.89 2.86
CA LEU A 184 6.71 58.34 3.10
C LEU A 184 7.20 58.60 4.52
N THR A 185 8.37 59.21 4.60
CA THR A 185 8.97 59.79 5.79
C THR A 185 8.12 60.96 6.28
N GLN A 186 7.72 60.93 7.55
CA GLN A 186 7.65 62.14 8.36
C GLN A 186 8.42 61.83 9.65
N GLU A 187 9.49 62.59 9.83
CA GLU A 187 10.49 62.46 10.87
C GLU A 187 9.89 62.39 12.28
N ARG A 188 10.53 61.60 13.16
CA ARG A 188 10.61 61.78 14.63
C ARG A 188 9.25 61.72 15.36
N GLU A 189 9.03 60.73 16.20
CA GLU A 189 9.33 60.88 17.63
C GLU A 189 9.63 59.51 18.28
N GLY A 190 10.87 59.32 18.73
CA GLY A 190 11.08 58.89 20.11
C GLY A 190 11.24 57.42 20.47
N GLU A 191 11.00 56.42 19.61
CA GLU A 191 11.03 55.01 20.08
C GLU A 191 11.97 54.10 19.30
N THR A 192 13.24 54.15 19.68
CA THR A 192 14.25 53.17 19.32
C THR A 192 14.02 51.87 20.13
N LEU A 193 13.37 50.86 19.54
CA LEU A 193 13.18 49.53 20.16
C LEU A 193 14.43 48.64 20.12
N ALA A 194 15.62 49.24 20.03
CA ALA A 194 16.90 48.55 19.98
C ALA A 194 17.84 49.05 21.09
N THR A 195 17.45 48.87 22.35
CA THR A 195 18.39 48.84 23.49
C THR A 195 18.03 47.68 24.42
N GLY A 196 18.34 46.46 23.98
CA GLY A 196 18.44 45.32 24.88
C GLY A 196 19.51 45.61 25.93
N HIS A 197 19.09 45.82 27.18
CA HIS A 197 19.98 45.99 28.31
C HIS A 197 20.75 44.68 28.54
N SER A 198 22.07 44.75 28.40
CA SER A 198 22.98 43.67 28.77
C SER A 198 23.08 43.58 30.28
N GLY A 199 22.71 42.44 30.86
CA GLY A 199 23.10 42.09 32.24
C GLY A 199 22.04 41.41 33.09
N SER A 200 21.78 40.12 32.86
CA SER A 200 21.28 39.24 33.93
C SER A 200 21.72 37.80 33.69
N ASN A 201 22.91 37.44 34.17
CA ASN A 201 23.36 36.06 34.28
C ASN A 201 22.73 35.41 35.52
N ARG A 202 21.52 34.88 35.40
CA ARG A 202 21.01 33.95 36.40
C ARG A 202 20.15 32.85 35.76
N PRO A 203 20.54 31.57 35.84
CA PRO A 203 19.75 30.47 35.29
C PRO A 203 18.50 30.19 36.14
N LEU A 204 17.41 29.82 35.46
CA LEU A 204 16.05 29.61 35.98
C LEU A 204 15.85 28.31 36.80
N SER A 205 16.91 27.74 37.39
CA SER A 205 16.85 26.45 38.10
C SER A 205 16.70 26.55 39.62
N GLU A 206 16.46 27.73 40.18
CA GLU A 206 16.16 27.89 41.61
C GLU A 206 14.85 28.65 41.83
N ARG A 207 13.73 27.93 41.75
CA ARG A 207 12.54 28.26 42.54
C ARG A 207 11.99 26.97 43.14
N LYS A 208 12.15 26.87 44.45
CA LYS A 208 11.46 25.92 45.33
C LYS A 208 10.03 26.38 45.56
#